data_AF-A0A9P6SZQ2-F1
#
_entry.id   AF-A0A9P6SZQ2-F1
#
_cell.length_a   1.000
_cell.length_b   1.000
_cell.length_c   1.000
_cell.angle_alpha   90.00
_cell.angle_beta   90.00
_cell.angle_gamma   90.00
#
_symmetry.space_group_name_H-M   'P 1'
#
loop_
_entity.id
_entity.type
_entity.pdbx_description
1 polymer ?
#
loop_
_entity_poly.entity_id
_entity_poly.type
_entity_poly.pdbx_seq_one_letter_code
_entity_poly.pdbx_strand_id
1 'polypeptide(L)' 'MSALDQLKQYTTVVSDTGDFESIAQYKPTDATTNPSLILAASQKASYAPLIDDAIAYGKKQGG' A
#
# COMPACT_ATOMS: atom_id res chain seq x y z
N MET A 1 15.19 21.18 -4.80
CA MET A 1 14.78 20.58 -3.51
C MET A 1 13.31 20.89 -3.32
N SER A 2 12.45 19.88 -3.30
CA SER A 2 10.99 20.04 -3.20
C SER A 2 10.55 20.33 -1.76
N ALA A 3 9.30 20.77 -1.57
CA ALA A 3 8.72 20.93 -0.23
C ALA A 3 8.70 19.60 0.55
N LEU A 4 8.48 18.48 -0.14
CA LEU A 4 8.55 17.14 0.44
C LEU A 4 9.97 16.81 0.93
N ASP A 5 11.00 17.16 0.16
CA ASP A 5 12.41 16.92 0.54
C ASP A 5 12.80 17.73 1.79
N GLN A 6 12.26 18.94 1.95
CA GLN A 6 12.46 19.76 3.14
C GLN A 6 11.72 19.16 4.34
N LEU A 7 10.48 18.72 4.17
CA LEU A 7 9.68 18.11 5.24
C LEU A 7 10.36 16.86 5.82
N LYS A 8 10.98 16.03 4.97
CA LYS A 8 11.73 14.83 5.39
C LYS A 8 12.91 15.11 6.31
N GLN A 9 13.43 16.34 6.34
CA GLN A 9 14.53 16.71 7.23
C GLN A 9 14.08 16.91 8.68
N TYR A 10 12.80 17.21 8.89
CA TYR A 10 12.24 17.56 10.20
C TYR A 10 11.24 16.53 10.72
N THR A 11 10.62 15.77 9.82
CA THR A 11 9.55 14.83 10.16
C THR A 11 9.72 13.50 9.42
N THR A 12 9.37 12.40 10.08
CA THR A 12 9.24 11.09 9.44
C THR A 12 8.02 11.09 8.52
N VAL A 13 8.26 10.95 7.20
CA VAL A 13 7.20 10.91 6.21
C VAL A 13 6.65 9.49 6.08
N VAL A 14 5.33 9.37 6.14
CA VAL A 14 4.59 8.11 6.00
C VAL A 14 3.63 8.22 4.82
N SER A 15 3.52 7.17 4.00
CA SER A 15 2.53 7.11 2.90
C SER A 15 1.27 6.38 3.35
N ASP A 16 0.12 7.06 3.33
CA ASP A 16 -1.17 6.48 3.69
C ASP A 16 -1.89 5.93 2.46
N THR A 17 -1.55 4.70 2.06
CA THR A 17 -2.08 4.09 0.84
C THR A 17 -1.95 2.56 0.87
N GLY A 18 -2.94 1.87 0.28
CA GLY A 18 -2.86 0.44 -0.05
C GLY A 18 -2.21 0.16 -1.41
N ASP A 19 -1.85 1.21 -2.15
CA ASP A 19 -1.28 1.14 -3.49
C ASP A 19 0.25 1.09 -3.44
N PHE A 20 0.80 -0.13 -3.50
CA PHE A 20 2.22 -0.36 -3.34
C PHE A 20 3.09 0.21 -4.46
N GLU A 21 2.60 0.28 -5.70
CA GLU A 21 3.31 0.92 -6.80
C GLU A 21 3.56 2.42 -6.52
N SER A 22 2.59 3.08 -5.88
CA SER A 22 2.67 4.51 -5.56
C SER A 22 3.61 4.82 -4.38
N ILE A 23 3.81 3.87 -3.46
CA ILE A 23 4.68 4.04 -2.28
C ILE A 23 6.14 4.28 -2.71
N ALA A 24 6.61 3.53 -3.71
CA ALA A 24 7.99 3.59 -4.20
C ALA A 24 8.37 4.97 -4.77
N GLN A 25 7.41 5.69 -5.33
CA GLN A 25 7.62 7.01 -5.92
C GLN A 25 8.07 8.04 -4.88
N TYR A 26 7.51 8.00 -3.69
CA TYR A 26 7.74 9.02 -2.66
C TYR A 26 8.78 8.63 -1.62
N LYS A 27 9.27 7.37 -1.63
CA LYS A 27 10.26 6.85 -0.68
C LYS A 27 9.96 7.29 0.76
N PRO A 28 8.77 6.95 1.30
CA PRO A 28 8.45 7.24 2.69
C PRO A 28 9.30 6.35 3.60
N THR A 29 9.33 6.68 4.89
CA THR A 29 9.94 5.82 5.91
C THR A 29 9.03 4.62 6.20
N ASP A 30 7.74 4.90 6.44
CA ASP A 30 6.73 3.88 6.70
C ASP A 30 5.53 4.04 5.74
N ALA A 31 4.65 3.06 5.71
CA ALA A 31 3.36 3.15 5.02
C ALA A 31 2.24 2.67 5.94
N THR A 32 1.11 3.37 5.91
CA THR A 32 -0.10 2.99 6.65
C THR A 32 -1.16 2.49 5.69
N THR A 33 -1.87 1.45 6.14
CA THR A 33 -3.06 0.94 5.47
C THR A 33 -4.23 1.01 6.44
N ASN A 34 -5.44 1.00 5.90
CA ASN A 34 -6.67 0.83 6.67
C ASN A 34 -7.67 0.04 5.80
N PRO A 35 -8.80 -0.45 6.37
CA PRO A 35 -9.74 -1.28 5.61
C PRO A 35 -10.24 -0.64 4.31
N SER A 36 -10.51 0.68 4.31
CA SER A 36 -10.96 1.40 3.12
C SER A 36 -9.89 1.46 2.02
N LEU A 37 -8.63 1.68 2.41
CA LEU A 37 -7.50 1.71 1.46
C LEU A 37 -7.21 0.34 0.86
N ILE A 38 -7.30 -0.73 1.66
CA ILE A 38 -7.17 -2.11 1.17
C ILE A 38 -8.30 -2.45 0.21
N LEU A 39 -9.55 -2.07 0.54
CA LEU A 39 -10.68 -2.28 -0.34
C LEU A 39 -10.48 -1.58 -1.70
N ALA A 40 -10.04 -0.33 -1.69
CA ALA A 40 -9.77 0.42 -2.92
C ALA A 40 -8.65 -0.23 -3.75
N ALA A 41 -7.56 -0.66 -3.10
CA ALA A 41 -6.45 -1.33 -3.78
C ALA A 41 -6.86 -2.70 -4.36
N SER A 42 -7.67 -3.49 -3.64
CA SER A 42 -8.11 -4.81 -4.08
C SER A 42 -8.95 -4.80 -5.37
N GLN A 43 -9.56 -3.66 -5.71
CA GLN A 43 -10.35 -3.48 -6.93
C GLN A 43 -9.48 -3.16 -8.15
N LYS A 44 -8.18 -2.87 -7.98
CA LYS A 44 -7.27 -2.59 -9.09
C LYS A 44 -6.91 -3.89 -9.82
N ALA A 45 -7.09 -3.90 -11.13
CA ALA A 45 -6.77 -5.05 -11.97
C ALA A 45 -5.30 -5.47 -11.89
N SER A 46 -4.37 -4.53 -11.69
CA SER A 46 -2.94 -4.81 -11.49
C SER A 46 -2.69 -5.67 -10.25
N TYR A 47 -3.59 -5.64 -9.27
CA TYR A 47 -3.43 -6.32 -7.98
C TYR A 47 -4.25 -7.60 -7.88
N ALA A 48 -5.02 -7.95 -8.92
CA ALA A 48 -5.81 -9.17 -8.99
C ALA A 48 -5.01 -10.44 -8.66
N PRO A 49 -3.76 -10.64 -9.12
CA PRO A 49 -2.99 -11.83 -8.76
C PRO A 49 -2.78 -12.00 -7.25
N LEU A 50 -2.57 -10.91 -6.52
CA LEU A 50 -2.40 -10.96 -5.07
C LEU A 50 -3.71 -11.31 -4.35
N ILE A 51 -4.84 -10.84 -4.88
CA ILE A 51 -6.16 -11.15 -4.34
C ILE A 51 -6.50 -12.63 -4.59
N ASP A 52 -6.21 -13.14 -5.79
CA ASP A 52 -6.42 -14.54 -6.13
C ASP A 52 -5.58 -15.47 -5.24
N ASP A 53 -4.31 -15.12 -5.01
CA ASP A 53 -3.43 -15.84 -4.09
C ASP A 53 -3.97 -15.83 -2.65
N ALA A 54 -4.46 -14.69 -2.17
CA ALA A 54 -5.06 -14.57 -0.84
C ALA A 54 -6.33 -15.42 -0.71
N ILE A 55 -7.18 -15.45 -1.73
CA ILE A 55 -8.38 -16.30 -1.78
C ILE A 55 -7.99 -17.79 -1.78
N ALA A 56 -7.01 -18.17 -2.60
CA ALA A 56 -6.51 -19.54 -2.67
C ALA A 56 -5.94 -20.01 -1.33
N TYR A 57 -5.18 -19.14 -0.66
CA TYR A 57 -4.69 -19.37 0.69
C TYR A 57 -5.84 -19.59 1.68
N GLY A 58 -6.87 -18.73 1.67
CA GLY A 58 -8.05 -18.86 2.54
C GLY A 58 -8.76 -20.20 2.36
N LYS A 59 -9.02 -20.59 1.12
CA LYS A 59 -9.63 -21.90 0.78
C LYS A 59 -8.80 -23.09 1.28
N LYS A 60 -7.47 -23.00 1.19
CA LYS A 60 -6.56 -24.06 1.65
C LYS A 60 -6.61 -24.24 3.18
N GLN A 61 -6.83 -23.16 3.93
CA GLN A 61 -6.91 -23.19 5.39
C GLN A 61 -8.30 -23.59 5.92
N GLY A 62 -9.22 -23.99 5.03
CA GLY A 62 -10.58 -24.40 5.40
C GLY A 62 -11.56 -23.25 5.58
N GLY A 63 -11.27 -22.08 5.00
CA GLY A 63 -12.21 -20.98 4.81
C GLY A 63 -13.15 -21.19 3.62
#